data_AF-A0A4R7I4G5-F1
#
_entry.id   AF-A0A4R7I4G5-F1
#
_cell.length_a   1.000
_cell.length_b   1.000
_cell.length_c   1.000
_cell.angle_alpha   90.00
_cell.angle_beta   90.00
_cell.angle_gamma   90.00
#
_symmetry.space_group_name_H-M   'P 1'
#
loop_
_entity.id
_entity.type
_entity.pdbx_description
1 polymer ?
#
loop_
_entity_poly.entity_id
_entity_poly.type
_entity_poly.pdbx_seq_one_letter_code
_entity_poly.pdbx_strand_id
1 'polypeptide(L)'
;MIEHLRRRHRTDSGFTLIEVIVTVALLGVVSAAVAAAVIVIFRSQDGVVASTAESHDTRQIVSYLPLDIESGPSRADAYRATNGGAVGDSGSGCSEAGTENVLRIDVTDRRNDQVDKRIAYRLTASAEQARIDRYECTFDATNLVWIESSVLNVADYLDPDASPIAEASVVVNDSSLDPTDQEVESVSVRYVQRGDVETIRAAPREEQPFSNSGVCGTDPLEAARNIATFVEGDVILHGTTVKSSLFVGGTLEFHGGSVAQALPDLPESPIPSNVGLLAGSIDWAGSTGQLEVKPHHDVIIEDGNYLVTGDKITESSPGASPSIDVGGSATVIPPGTDRLVIPGEAFAELRACSDRLAGLPDSCNNGACAVHVDLPSGYGGTSTDASNTRLTLTDGKANAFNIDESNLLDLETIQIKFAPGDAPTTDTPLIINVRSTVGGTVDFEAPTLQGSGSNSVYVVWNFPNADAVNLLAGDELRGSILAPYATVTSQASIQGGVIARTFEMFGSSLNDVRSFQGTLDW
;
A
#
# COMPACT_ATOMS: atom_id res chain seq x y z
N MET A 1 -8.68 -99.98 -9.84
CA MET A 1 -8.34 -99.21 -11.06
C MET A 1 -7.70 -97.91 -10.58
N ILE A 2 -6.52 -97.88 -9.94
CA ILE A 2 -5.15 -98.19 -10.41
C ILE A 2 -4.89 -97.68 -11.83
N GLU A 3 -4.45 -96.43 -11.95
CA GLU A 3 -3.67 -95.97 -13.12
C GLU A 3 -2.66 -94.88 -12.71
N HIS A 4 -1.43 -95.34 -12.55
CA HIS A 4 -0.11 -94.70 -12.63
C HIS A 4 0.10 -93.20 -12.35
N LEU A 5 0.60 -92.95 -11.13
CA LEU A 5 1.57 -91.89 -10.82
C LEU A 5 2.87 -92.08 -11.63
N ARG A 6 3.06 -91.28 -12.68
CA ARG A 6 4.36 -91.14 -13.37
C ARG A 6 5.10 -89.95 -12.78
N ARG A 7 5.82 -90.17 -11.68
CA ARG A 7 6.84 -89.24 -11.16
C ARG A 7 7.89 -89.01 -12.24
N ARG A 8 7.83 -87.86 -12.93
CA ARG A 8 8.99 -87.32 -13.66
C ARG A 8 10.03 -86.93 -12.61
N HIS A 9 11.00 -87.79 -12.43
CA HIS A 9 12.24 -87.48 -11.74
C HIS A 9 12.91 -86.35 -12.53
N ARG A 10 12.71 -85.10 -12.08
CA ARG A 10 13.54 -83.97 -12.50
C ARG A 10 14.91 -84.27 -11.89
N THR A 11 15.80 -84.80 -12.70
CA THR A 11 17.23 -84.77 -12.41
C THR A 11 17.61 -83.30 -12.42
N ASP A 12 17.78 -82.70 -11.24
CA ASP A 12 18.48 -81.43 -11.11
C ASP A 12 19.89 -81.69 -11.64
N SER A 13 20.12 -81.33 -12.90
CA SER A 13 21.45 -81.26 -13.48
C SER A 13 22.21 -80.24 -12.65
N GLY A 14 23.05 -80.72 -11.74
CA GLY A 14 23.88 -79.87 -10.92
C GLY A 14 24.58 -78.84 -11.80
N PHE A 15 24.62 -77.58 -11.33
CA PHE A 15 25.24 -76.49 -12.06
C PHE A 15 26.64 -76.91 -12.51
N THR A 16 26.86 -76.82 -13.81
CA THR A 16 28.20 -77.08 -14.33
C THR A 16 29.13 -76.00 -13.80
N LEU A 17 30.37 -76.35 -13.46
CA LEU A 17 31.37 -75.38 -12.95
C LEU A 17 31.47 -74.14 -13.84
N ILE A 18 31.35 -74.33 -15.17
CA ILE A 18 31.38 -73.25 -16.14
C ILE A 18 30.20 -72.28 -15.98
N GLU A 19 29.01 -72.78 -15.64
CA GLU A 19 27.81 -71.96 -15.42
C GLU A 19 27.98 -71.06 -14.19
N VAL A 20 28.51 -71.59 -13.08
CA VAL A 20 28.81 -70.80 -11.87
C VAL A 20 29.85 -69.71 -12.16
N ILE A 21 30.92 -70.04 -12.89
CA ILE A 21 31.96 -69.06 -13.26
C ILE A 21 31.37 -67.94 -14.12
N VAL A 22 30.53 -68.28 -15.10
CA VAL A 22 29.87 -67.29 -15.96
C VAL A 22 28.93 -66.40 -15.14
N THR A 23 28.14 -66.96 -14.21
CA THR A 23 27.26 -66.16 -13.35
C THR A 23 28.05 -65.20 -12.46
N VAL A 24 29.13 -65.66 -11.82
CA VAL A 24 29.95 -64.80 -10.95
C VAL A 24 30.64 -63.70 -11.76
N ALA A 25 31.14 -64.01 -12.96
CA ALA A 25 31.73 -63.01 -13.85
C ALA A 25 30.70 -61.95 -14.28
N LEU A 26 29.49 -62.37 -14.67
CA LEU A 26 28.41 -61.45 -15.04
C LEU A 26 27.97 -60.59 -13.86
N LEU A 27 27.86 -61.16 -12.67
CA LEU A 27 27.47 -60.44 -11.46
C LEU A 27 28.54 -59.40 -11.08
N GLY A 28 29.82 -59.72 -11.21
CA GLY A 28 30.92 -58.77 -11.03
C GLY A 28 30.85 -57.58 -12.00
N VAL A 29 30.57 -57.83 -13.28
CA VAL A 29 30.43 -56.76 -14.29
C VAL A 29 29.22 -55.87 -13.97
N VAL A 30 28.07 -56.46 -13.61
CA VAL A 30 26.87 -55.71 -13.24
C VAL A 30 27.10 -54.89 -11.96
N SER A 31 27.71 -55.47 -10.93
CA SER A 31 28.02 -54.77 -9.69
C SER A 31 28.96 -53.58 -9.92
N ALA A 32 29.96 -53.70 -10.79
CA ALA A 32 30.83 -52.58 -11.14
C ALA A 32 30.08 -51.44 -11.84
N ALA A 33 29.17 -51.75 -12.76
CA ALA A 33 28.34 -50.75 -13.44
C ALA A 33 27.38 -50.04 -12.47
N VAL A 34 26.74 -50.77 -11.56
CA VAL A 34 25.85 -50.18 -10.53
C VAL A 34 26.64 -49.30 -9.56
N ALA A 35 27.81 -49.74 -9.10
CA ALA A 35 28.66 -48.94 -8.24
C ALA A 35 29.09 -47.62 -8.93
N ALA A 36 29.48 -47.68 -10.21
CA ALA A 36 29.82 -46.50 -10.98
C ALA A 36 28.63 -45.53 -11.11
N ALA A 37 27.43 -46.03 -11.39
CA ALA A 37 26.22 -45.21 -11.47
C ALA A 37 25.87 -44.55 -10.13
N VAL A 38 25.98 -45.27 -9.02
CA VAL A 38 25.74 -44.74 -7.66
C VAL A 38 26.76 -43.65 -7.31
N ILE A 39 28.04 -43.82 -7.68
CA ILE A 39 29.07 -42.77 -7.48
C ILE A 39 28.72 -41.50 -8.27
N VAL A 40 28.23 -41.63 -9.51
CA VAL A 40 27.79 -40.48 -10.31
C VAL A 40 26.59 -39.79 -9.66
N ILE A 41 25.62 -40.55 -9.13
CA ILE A 41 24.46 -39.99 -8.42
C ILE A 41 24.90 -39.17 -7.20
N PHE A 42 25.77 -39.72 -6.35
CA PHE A 42 26.25 -38.97 -5.17
C PHE A 42 27.02 -37.71 -5.56
N ARG A 43 27.88 -37.76 -6.59
CA ARG A 43 28.54 -36.55 -7.10
C ARG A 43 27.57 -35.52 -7.68
N SER A 44 26.43 -35.95 -8.23
CA SER A 44 25.41 -35.03 -8.74
C SER A 44 24.55 -34.42 -7.64
N GLN A 45 24.33 -35.15 -6.53
CA GLN A 45 23.55 -34.65 -5.40
C GLN A 45 24.22 -33.44 -4.74
N ASP A 46 25.55 -33.48 -4.57
CA ASP A 46 26.30 -32.36 -4.01
C ASP A 46 26.13 -31.08 -4.86
N GLY A 47 26.13 -31.22 -6.19
CA GLY A 47 25.92 -30.10 -7.12
C GLY A 47 24.48 -29.55 -7.09
N VAL A 48 23.47 -30.42 -6.96
CA VAL A 48 22.05 -30.00 -6.93
C VAL A 48 21.68 -29.36 -5.59
N VAL A 49 22.14 -29.91 -4.46
CA VAL A 49 21.90 -29.31 -3.13
C VAL A 49 22.54 -27.94 -3.07
N ALA A 50 23.76 -27.83 -3.57
CA ALA A 50 24.49 -26.58 -3.72
C ALA A 50 23.72 -25.53 -4.53
N SER A 51 23.26 -25.86 -5.75
CA SER A 51 22.55 -24.88 -6.59
C SER A 51 21.16 -24.53 -6.02
N THR A 52 20.54 -25.46 -5.30
CA THR A 52 19.24 -25.23 -4.65
C THR A 52 19.39 -24.29 -3.45
N ALA A 53 20.45 -24.46 -2.66
CA ALA A 53 20.79 -23.54 -1.57
C ALA A 53 21.09 -22.13 -2.12
N GLU A 54 21.90 -22.03 -3.17
CA GLU A 54 22.21 -20.77 -3.84
C GLU A 54 20.96 -20.03 -4.33
N SER A 55 20.06 -20.72 -5.03
CA SER A 55 18.79 -20.13 -5.48
C SER A 55 17.87 -19.71 -4.33
N HIS A 56 17.94 -20.40 -3.20
CA HIS A 56 17.14 -20.07 -2.02
C HIS A 56 17.67 -18.81 -1.34
N ASP A 57 18.99 -18.70 -1.20
CA ASP A 57 19.68 -17.58 -0.57
C ASP A 57 19.45 -16.28 -1.35
N THR A 58 19.65 -16.29 -2.66
CA THR A 58 19.36 -15.12 -3.52
C THR A 58 17.90 -14.68 -3.37
N ARG A 59 16.95 -15.62 -3.29
CA ARG A 59 15.52 -15.30 -3.11
C ARG A 59 15.24 -14.66 -1.77
N GLN A 60 15.89 -15.09 -0.70
CA GLN A 60 15.68 -14.52 0.62
C GLN A 60 16.17 -13.07 0.67
N ILE A 61 17.42 -12.82 0.29
CA ILE A 61 17.93 -11.45 0.33
C ILE A 61 17.17 -10.51 -0.63
N VAL A 62 16.75 -10.97 -1.81
CA VAL A 62 15.92 -10.18 -2.74
C VAL A 62 14.50 -9.94 -2.18
N SER A 63 14.00 -10.80 -1.30
CA SER A 63 12.68 -10.63 -0.67
C SER A 63 12.70 -9.65 0.50
N TYR A 64 13.78 -9.58 1.27
CA TYR A 64 13.84 -8.75 2.48
C TYR A 64 14.52 -7.40 2.27
N LEU A 65 15.62 -7.37 1.51
CA LEU A 65 16.44 -6.16 1.41
C LEU A 65 15.70 -4.98 0.76
N PRO A 66 14.99 -5.15 -0.38
CA PRO A 66 14.21 -4.05 -0.95
C PRO A 66 13.11 -3.56 0.00
N LEU A 67 12.38 -4.47 0.65
CA LEU A 67 11.31 -4.12 1.59
C LEU A 67 11.84 -3.33 2.80
N ASP A 68 12.99 -3.74 3.34
CA ASP A 68 13.60 -3.05 4.47
C ASP A 68 14.10 -1.65 4.09
N ILE A 69 14.70 -1.51 2.90
CA ILE A 69 15.12 -0.21 2.36
C ILE A 69 13.89 0.67 2.11
N GLU A 70 12.85 0.14 1.48
CA GLU A 70 11.60 0.86 1.20
C GLU A 70 10.87 1.31 2.47
N SER A 71 11.01 0.55 3.56
CA SER A 71 10.49 0.91 4.89
C SER A 71 11.37 1.90 5.67
N GLY A 72 12.61 2.07 5.25
CA GLY A 72 13.56 3.00 5.85
C GLY A 72 13.26 4.45 5.46
N PRO A 73 13.71 5.42 6.25
CA PRO A 73 13.54 6.83 5.92
C PRO A 73 14.36 7.21 4.68
N SER A 74 14.14 8.37 4.08
CA SER A 74 14.91 8.84 2.91
C SER A 74 16.24 9.48 3.28
N ARG A 75 16.41 9.93 4.53
CA ARG A 75 17.63 10.61 5.00
C ARG A 75 18.85 9.68 5.03
N ALA A 76 19.99 10.17 4.54
CA ALA A 76 21.22 9.38 4.41
C ALA A 76 21.82 8.97 5.75
N ASP A 77 21.62 9.76 6.80
CA ASP A 77 22.09 9.45 8.14
C ASP A 77 21.37 8.27 8.80
N ALA A 78 20.26 7.78 8.25
CA ALA A 78 19.62 6.55 8.70
C ALA A 78 20.28 5.27 8.16
N TYR A 79 21.13 5.40 7.13
CA TYR A 79 21.82 4.27 6.53
C TYR A 79 23.29 4.28 6.94
N ARG A 80 23.81 3.09 7.26
CA ARG A 80 25.24 2.87 7.50
C ARG A 80 25.72 1.71 6.64
N ALA A 81 26.75 1.96 5.83
CA ALA A 81 27.36 0.96 4.96
C ALA A 81 28.86 0.84 5.26
N THR A 82 29.43 -0.36 5.04
CA THR A 82 30.82 -0.69 5.43
C THR A 82 31.89 0.06 4.62
N ASN A 83 31.59 0.49 3.39
CA ASN A 83 32.57 1.08 2.48
C ASN A 83 32.13 2.46 1.93
N GLY A 84 32.48 3.56 2.62
CA GLY A 84 32.81 4.81 1.91
C GLY A 84 31.84 6.01 1.95
N GLY A 85 30.89 6.10 2.87
CA GLY A 85 30.13 7.34 3.12
C GLY A 85 29.72 7.43 4.59
N ALA A 86 30.04 8.54 5.27
CA ALA A 86 29.81 8.77 6.71
C ALA A 86 28.32 8.56 7.10
N VAL A 87 27.93 8.11 8.29
CA VAL A 87 28.38 8.56 9.62
C VAL A 87 28.43 7.40 10.65
N GLY A 88 29.61 6.94 11.07
CA GLY A 88 29.76 6.22 12.34
C GLY A 88 29.94 4.70 12.28
N ASP A 89 30.63 4.21 13.32
CA ASP A 89 31.13 2.85 13.52
C ASP A 89 30.02 1.80 13.32
N SER A 90 30.30 0.80 12.50
CA SER A 90 29.30 -0.10 11.93
C SER A 90 28.84 -1.22 12.86
N GLY A 91 28.78 -1.07 14.19
CA GLY A 91 28.11 -2.01 15.10
C GLY A 91 28.44 -3.52 15.04
N SER A 92 28.00 -4.29 16.03
CA SER A 92 27.88 -5.75 15.94
C SER A 92 26.40 -6.11 16.12
N GLY A 93 25.71 -6.48 15.03
CA GLY A 93 24.27 -6.70 15.08
C GLY A 93 23.53 -5.41 15.46
N CYS A 94 22.81 -5.44 16.59
CA CYS A 94 22.03 -4.31 17.10
C CYS A 94 22.84 -3.20 17.81
N SER A 95 24.11 -3.44 18.15
CA SER A 95 24.95 -2.49 18.90
C SER A 95 25.55 -1.39 18.01
N GLU A 96 26.03 -0.30 18.61
CA GLU A 96 26.71 0.80 17.90
C GLU A 96 28.23 0.58 17.73
N ALA A 97 28.80 -0.45 18.36
CA ALA A 97 30.24 -0.72 18.32
C ALA A 97 30.54 -2.00 17.53
N GLY A 98 31.29 -1.91 16.42
CA GLY A 98 31.75 -3.08 15.65
C GLY A 98 31.93 -2.83 14.15
N THR A 99 32.58 -3.78 13.47
CA THR A 99 32.93 -3.69 12.03
C THR A 99 32.20 -4.74 11.17
N GLU A 100 31.14 -5.36 11.68
CA GLU A 100 30.58 -6.59 11.11
C GLU A 100 29.31 -6.40 10.27
N ASN A 101 28.67 -5.22 10.34
CA ASN A 101 27.48 -4.96 9.53
C ASN A 101 27.85 -4.52 8.10
N VAL A 102 27.27 -5.22 7.12
CA VAL A 102 27.29 -4.84 5.70
C VAL A 102 26.44 -3.60 5.47
N LEU A 103 25.22 -3.61 6.01
CA LEU A 103 24.25 -2.52 5.94
C LEU A 103 23.50 -2.41 7.28
N ARG A 104 23.28 -1.19 7.76
CA ARG A 104 22.35 -0.87 8.85
C ARG A 104 21.35 0.18 8.38
N ILE A 105 20.09 0.00 8.76
CA ILE A 105 18.98 0.91 8.49
C ILE A 105 18.35 1.24 9.84
N ASP A 106 18.44 2.49 10.25
CA ASP A 106 17.77 3.04 11.41
C ASP A 106 16.35 3.46 10.98
N VAL A 107 15.34 2.70 11.39
CA VAL A 107 13.93 2.93 11.05
C VAL A 107 13.31 3.78 12.17
N THR A 108 13.20 5.07 11.89
CA THR A 108 12.59 6.06 12.80
C THR A 108 11.07 5.94 12.77
N ASP A 109 10.42 5.82 13.93
CA ASP A 109 8.99 6.09 14.02
C ASP A 109 8.82 7.61 13.92
N ARG A 110 8.07 8.02 12.90
CA ARG A 110 7.80 9.42 12.55
C ARG A 110 7.19 10.23 13.69
N ARG A 111 6.61 9.56 14.71
CA ARG A 111 5.90 10.19 15.83
C ARG A 111 6.77 11.11 16.70
N ASN A 112 8.05 10.81 16.92
CA ASN A 112 8.88 11.54 17.90
C ASN A 112 10.33 11.79 17.46
N ASP A 113 10.67 11.53 16.19
CA ASP A 113 12.07 11.46 15.72
C ASP A 113 12.89 10.43 16.56
N GLN A 114 12.20 9.42 17.12
CA GLN A 114 12.81 8.33 17.87
C GLN A 114 13.00 7.12 16.95
N VAL A 115 14.23 6.60 16.95
CA VAL A 115 14.55 5.35 16.28
C VAL A 115 14.01 4.20 17.14
N ASP A 116 12.88 3.64 16.75
CA ASP A 116 12.24 2.55 17.51
C ASP A 116 12.66 1.17 16.99
N LYS A 117 13.07 1.11 15.71
CA LYS A 117 13.46 -0.13 15.05
C LYS A 117 14.76 0.06 14.27
N ARG A 118 15.60 -0.97 14.27
CA ARG A 118 16.84 -1.01 13.49
C ARG A 118 16.93 -2.34 12.78
N ILE A 119 17.36 -2.29 11.53
CA ILE A 119 17.58 -3.47 10.69
C ILE A 119 19.05 -3.51 10.33
N ALA A 120 19.73 -4.63 10.55
CA ALA A 120 21.14 -4.78 10.25
C ALA A 120 21.40 -6.08 9.47
N TYR A 121 22.15 -5.97 8.37
CA TYR A 121 22.63 -7.09 7.59
C TYR A 121 24.08 -7.35 8.00
N ARG A 122 24.33 -8.42 8.76
CA ARG A 122 25.65 -8.73 9.31
C ARG A 122 26.34 -9.83 8.51
N LEU A 123 27.58 -9.58 8.11
CA LEU A 123 28.44 -10.60 7.51
C LEU A 123 29.12 -11.39 8.63
N THR A 124 28.81 -12.67 8.74
CA THR A 124 29.55 -13.60 9.60
C THR A 124 30.44 -14.45 8.71
N ALA A 125 31.77 -14.25 8.79
CA ALA A 125 32.75 -14.99 8.01
C ALA A 125 33.68 -15.83 8.90
N SER A 126 33.94 -17.05 8.46
CA SER A 126 34.91 -17.99 9.02
C SER A 126 35.77 -18.53 7.87
N ALA A 127 36.83 -19.29 8.20
CA ALA A 127 37.67 -19.92 7.18
C ALA A 127 36.93 -20.93 6.29
N GLU A 128 35.77 -21.43 6.71
CA GLU A 128 35.01 -22.48 6.00
C GLU A 128 33.72 -21.96 5.39
N GLN A 129 33.17 -20.86 5.90
CA GLN A 129 31.84 -20.39 5.54
C GLN A 129 31.72 -18.90 5.81
N ALA A 130 31.12 -18.17 4.87
CA ALA A 130 30.64 -16.82 5.08
C ALA A 130 29.14 -16.73 4.77
N ARG A 131 28.41 -15.92 5.54
CA ARG A 131 26.95 -15.76 5.41
C ARG A 131 26.51 -14.36 5.83
N ILE A 132 25.36 -13.91 5.32
CA ILE A 132 24.71 -12.67 5.75
C ILE A 132 23.46 -13.02 6.57
N ASP A 133 23.40 -12.49 7.78
CA ASP A 133 22.27 -12.62 8.69
C ASP A 133 21.56 -11.25 8.81
N ARG A 134 20.24 -11.20 8.62
CA ARG A 134 19.37 -10.04 8.88
C ARG A 134 18.96 -10.04 10.36
N TYR A 135 19.35 -8.99 11.06
CA TYR A 135 18.96 -8.69 12.43
C TYR A 135 17.87 -7.63 12.43
N GLU A 136 16.81 -7.89 13.18
CA GLU A 136 15.82 -6.88 13.54
C GLU A 136 15.99 -6.55 15.02
N CYS A 137 16.02 -5.26 15.31
CA CYS A 137 16.32 -4.72 16.62
C CYS A 137 15.21 -3.76 17.04
N THR A 138 14.84 -3.80 18.31
CA THR A 138 13.92 -2.83 18.93
C THR A 138 14.63 -2.10 20.05
N PHE A 139 14.39 -0.79 20.18
CA PHE A 139 15.03 -0.01 21.24
C PHE A 139 14.30 -0.21 22.57
N ASP A 140 15.01 -0.73 23.59
CA ASP A 140 14.52 -0.74 24.96
C ASP A 140 14.86 0.59 25.63
N ALA A 141 13.88 1.49 25.60
CA ALA A 141 13.98 2.82 26.20
C ALA A 141 14.29 2.80 27.71
N THR A 142 13.98 1.71 28.43
CA THR A 142 14.26 1.59 29.87
C THR A 142 15.74 1.41 30.14
N ASN A 143 16.38 0.55 29.35
CA ASN A 143 17.78 0.19 29.51
C ASN A 143 18.69 0.97 28.54
N LEU A 144 18.11 1.80 27.66
CA LEU A 144 18.79 2.54 26.60
C LEU A 144 19.67 1.62 25.73
N VAL A 145 19.14 0.45 25.38
CA VAL A 145 19.86 -0.59 24.65
C VAL A 145 19.00 -1.13 23.51
N TRP A 146 19.64 -1.44 22.39
CA TRP A 146 18.99 -2.17 21.31
C TRP A 146 18.95 -3.67 21.62
N ILE A 147 17.76 -4.25 21.58
CA ILE A 147 17.55 -5.67 21.82
C ILE A 147 17.25 -6.35 20.47
N GLU A 148 17.91 -7.48 20.22
CA GLU A 148 17.63 -8.32 19.05
C GLU A 148 16.21 -8.90 19.18
N SER A 149 15.30 -8.52 18.29
CA SER A 149 13.95 -9.06 18.24
C SER A 149 13.87 -10.29 17.33
N SER A 150 14.64 -10.31 16.24
CA SER A 150 14.75 -11.48 15.36
C SER A 150 16.08 -11.54 14.61
N VAL A 151 16.46 -12.76 14.23
CA VAL A 151 17.64 -13.04 13.39
C VAL A 151 17.22 -14.03 12.30
N LEU A 152 17.48 -13.67 11.05
CA LEU A 152 17.17 -14.49 9.89
C LEU A 152 18.41 -14.62 9.00
N ASN A 153 18.81 -15.84 8.66
CA ASN A 153 19.82 -16.03 7.62
C ASN A 153 19.21 -15.69 6.26
N VAL A 154 19.81 -14.76 5.53
CA VAL A 154 19.30 -14.27 4.23
C VAL A 154 20.21 -14.62 3.06
N ALA A 155 21.47 -14.96 3.33
CA ALA A 155 22.36 -15.55 2.34
C ALA A 155 23.40 -16.45 3.04
N ASP A 156 23.67 -17.63 2.49
CA ASP A 156 24.67 -18.57 2.97
C ASP A 156 25.66 -18.94 1.84
N TYR A 157 26.72 -19.67 2.20
CA TYR A 157 27.76 -20.14 1.27
C TYR A 157 28.42 -19.03 0.44
N LEU A 158 28.59 -17.84 1.04
CA LEU A 158 29.40 -16.77 0.44
C LEU A 158 30.86 -17.22 0.37
N ASP A 159 31.58 -16.72 -0.63
CA ASP A 159 32.98 -17.06 -0.84
C ASP A 159 33.85 -16.42 0.26
N PRO A 160 34.40 -17.19 1.23
CA PRO A 160 35.15 -16.64 2.35
C PRO A 160 36.51 -16.07 1.92
N ASP A 161 37.01 -16.43 0.74
CA ASP A 161 38.28 -15.97 0.18
C ASP A 161 38.11 -14.69 -0.66
N ALA A 162 36.88 -14.26 -0.93
CA ALA A 162 36.60 -13.03 -1.66
C ALA A 162 36.94 -11.77 -0.85
N SER A 163 37.35 -10.71 -1.55
CA SER A 163 37.68 -9.41 -0.94
C SER A 163 37.12 -8.24 -1.76
N PRO A 164 36.07 -7.54 -1.27
CA PRO A 164 35.25 -7.87 -0.09
C PRO A 164 34.31 -9.06 -0.34
N ILE A 165 33.95 -9.81 0.71
CA ILE A 165 32.94 -10.88 0.64
C ILE A 165 31.55 -10.26 0.38
N ALA A 166 31.25 -9.19 1.10
CA ALA A 166 30.04 -8.39 0.92
C ALA A 166 30.35 -6.91 1.22
N GLU A 167 29.71 -6.02 0.48
CA GLU A 167 29.78 -4.57 0.68
C GLU A 167 28.42 -3.93 0.40
N ALA A 168 28.08 -2.88 1.14
CA ALA A 168 26.98 -2.01 0.79
C ALA A 168 27.48 -0.65 0.33
N SER A 169 26.69 0.01 -0.50
CA SER A 169 26.90 1.39 -0.93
C SER A 169 25.58 2.14 -0.87
N VAL A 170 25.61 3.33 -0.27
CA VAL A 170 24.50 4.28 -0.22
C VAL A 170 24.83 5.42 -1.18
N VAL A 171 23.99 5.61 -2.18
CA VAL A 171 24.07 6.72 -3.14
C VAL A 171 23.09 7.79 -2.70
N VAL A 172 23.58 9.02 -2.55
CA VAL A 172 22.80 10.19 -2.13
C VAL A 172 22.66 11.18 -3.28
N ASN A 173 21.58 11.96 -3.27
CA ASN A 173 21.24 12.94 -4.31
C ASN A 173 22.25 14.10 -4.42
N ASP A 174 22.74 14.63 -3.29
CA ASP A 174 23.73 15.72 -3.23
C ASP A 174 24.71 15.51 -2.07
N SER A 175 25.85 14.90 -2.39
CA SER A 175 26.92 14.66 -1.40
C SER A 175 27.57 15.91 -0.79
N SER A 176 27.22 17.12 -1.27
CA SER A 176 27.73 18.39 -0.71
C SER A 176 26.95 18.89 0.51
N LEU A 177 25.76 18.35 0.75
CA LEU A 177 24.93 18.67 1.92
C LEU A 177 25.45 17.96 3.17
N ASP A 178 25.00 18.40 4.36
CA ASP A 178 25.22 17.65 5.60
C ASP A 178 24.53 16.27 5.49
N PRO A 179 25.11 15.16 5.98
CA PRO A 179 24.45 13.85 5.96
C PRO A 179 23.01 13.81 6.50
N THR A 180 22.63 14.72 7.40
CA THR A 180 21.24 14.84 7.88
C THR A 180 20.29 15.44 6.84
N ASP A 181 20.82 16.20 5.88
CA ASP A 181 20.09 16.89 4.81
C ASP A 181 20.21 16.16 3.45
N GLN A 182 21.00 15.09 3.38
CA GLN A 182 21.14 14.25 2.18
C GLN A 182 19.99 13.25 2.07
N GLU A 183 19.44 13.08 0.87
CA GLU A 183 18.46 12.02 0.60
C GLU A 183 19.13 10.86 -0.14
N VAL A 184 18.78 9.64 0.24
CA VAL A 184 19.25 8.41 -0.38
C VAL A 184 18.51 8.18 -1.70
N GLU A 185 19.24 8.29 -2.80
CA GLU A 185 18.75 7.93 -4.14
C GLU A 185 18.64 6.41 -4.28
N SER A 186 19.62 5.67 -3.76
CA SER A 186 19.58 4.21 -3.76
C SER A 186 20.57 3.59 -2.79
N VAL A 187 20.21 2.42 -2.28
CA VAL A 187 21.10 1.54 -1.52
C VAL A 187 21.37 0.29 -2.35
N SER A 188 22.62 -0.14 -2.40
CA SER A 188 23.02 -1.38 -3.05
C SER A 188 23.82 -2.26 -2.10
N VAL A 189 23.56 -3.57 -2.14
CA VAL A 189 24.36 -4.59 -1.46
C VAL A 189 24.93 -5.52 -2.51
N ARG A 190 26.26 -5.60 -2.55
CA ARG A 190 27.04 -6.46 -3.44
C ARG A 190 27.70 -7.56 -2.62
N TYR A 191 27.61 -8.81 -3.06
CA TYR A 191 28.23 -9.95 -2.38
C TYR A 191 28.77 -10.98 -3.38
N VAL A 192 29.73 -11.80 -2.93
CA VAL A 192 30.34 -12.84 -3.76
C VAL A 192 29.89 -14.21 -3.27
N GLN A 193 29.21 -14.95 -4.14
CA GLN A 193 28.78 -16.32 -3.89
C GLN A 193 29.49 -17.24 -4.88
N ARG A 194 30.41 -18.07 -4.38
CA ARG A 194 31.20 -19.02 -5.20
C ARG A 194 31.94 -18.42 -6.40
N GLY A 195 32.41 -17.17 -6.25
CA GLY A 195 33.12 -16.44 -7.30
C GLY A 195 32.22 -15.63 -8.24
N ASP A 196 30.89 -15.83 -8.17
CA ASP A 196 29.94 -14.97 -8.87
C ASP A 196 29.58 -13.76 -7.99
N VAL A 197 29.46 -12.60 -8.64
CA VAL A 197 29.18 -11.32 -7.97
C VAL A 197 27.72 -10.98 -8.17
N GLU A 198 26.97 -10.95 -7.06
CA GLU A 198 25.58 -10.53 -7.04
C GLU A 198 25.47 -9.09 -6.54
N THR A 199 24.48 -8.34 -7.05
CA THR A 199 24.21 -6.96 -6.61
C THR A 199 22.71 -6.72 -6.58
N ILE A 200 22.21 -6.33 -5.42
CA ILE A 200 20.81 -5.96 -5.21
C ILE A 200 20.76 -4.47 -4.96
N ARG A 201 19.88 -3.77 -5.66
CA ARG A 201 19.68 -2.33 -5.53
C ARG A 201 18.21 -2.05 -5.24
N ALA A 202 17.95 -1.21 -4.24
CA ALA A 202 16.64 -0.64 -3.98
C ALA A 202 16.79 0.84 -3.65
N ALA A 203 15.69 1.57 -3.67
CA ALA A 203 15.62 2.94 -3.17
C ALA A 203 14.69 2.93 -1.96
N PRO A 204 14.93 3.79 -0.95
CA PRO A 204 13.88 4.04 0.02
C PRO A 204 12.61 4.41 -0.73
N ARG A 205 11.43 4.07 -0.18
CA ARG A 205 10.21 4.73 -0.66
C ARG A 205 10.54 6.20 -0.52
N GLU A 206 10.49 6.94 -1.63
CA GLU A 206 10.69 8.39 -1.59
C GLU A 206 9.79 8.83 -0.45
N GLU A 207 10.38 9.20 0.70
CA GLU A 207 9.66 10.03 1.64
C GLU A 207 9.42 11.19 0.72
N GLN A 208 8.22 11.32 0.15
CA GLN A 208 7.84 12.53 -0.53
C GLN A 208 8.16 13.55 0.55
N PRO A 209 9.28 14.31 0.43
CA PRO A 209 9.51 15.36 1.40
C PRO A 209 8.22 16.14 1.28
N PHE A 210 7.52 16.40 2.39
CA PHE A 210 6.31 17.22 2.37
C PHE A 210 6.69 18.43 1.53
N SER A 211 6.26 18.39 0.27
CA SER A 211 6.87 19.22 -0.74
C SER A 211 6.14 20.49 -0.49
N ASN A 212 6.74 21.36 0.32
CA ASN A 212 6.21 22.70 0.53
C ASN A 212 6.18 23.47 -0.82
N SER A 213 6.76 22.91 -1.89
CA SER A 213 6.62 23.36 -3.27
C SER A 213 5.35 22.87 -3.98
N GLY A 214 4.64 21.88 -3.47
CA GLY A 214 3.29 21.54 -3.89
C GLY A 214 2.30 22.56 -3.32
N VAL A 215 1.77 23.43 -4.16
CA VAL A 215 0.78 24.42 -3.71
C VAL A 215 -0.53 23.68 -3.51
N CYS A 216 -0.79 23.18 -2.31
CA CYS A 216 -2.16 22.88 -1.95
C CYS A 216 -2.95 24.20 -2.00
N GLY A 217 -3.94 24.25 -2.89
CA GLY A 217 -4.78 25.43 -3.09
C GLY A 217 -5.59 25.79 -1.84
N THR A 218 -6.43 26.82 -1.94
CA THR A 218 -7.38 27.13 -0.88
C THR A 218 -8.42 26.03 -0.68
N ASP A 219 -8.70 25.26 -1.73
CA ASP A 219 -9.48 24.03 -1.66
C ASP A 219 -8.52 22.83 -1.84
N PRO A 220 -8.35 21.96 -0.82
CA PRO A 220 -7.45 20.82 -0.91
C PRO A 220 -7.92 19.76 -1.92
N LEU A 221 -9.16 19.86 -2.42
CA LEU A 221 -9.75 18.93 -3.37
C LEU A 221 -9.92 19.57 -4.77
N GLU A 222 -9.38 20.76 -4.99
CA GLU A 222 -9.51 21.52 -6.25
C GLU A 222 -8.99 20.73 -7.47
N ALA A 223 -7.92 19.96 -7.28
CA ALA A 223 -7.32 19.11 -8.31
C ALA A 223 -8.28 18.02 -8.83
N ALA A 224 -9.28 17.61 -8.04
CA ALA A 224 -10.36 16.72 -8.48
C ALA A 224 -11.40 17.43 -9.37
N ARG A 225 -11.25 18.75 -9.61
CA ARG A 225 -12.08 19.58 -10.50
C ARG A 225 -13.56 19.49 -10.18
N ASN A 226 -13.88 19.47 -8.89
CA ASN A 226 -15.22 19.29 -8.33
C ASN A 226 -15.86 17.93 -8.61
N ILE A 227 -15.11 16.94 -9.11
CA ILE A 227 -15.61 15.58 -9.16
C ILE A 227 -15.67 15.04 -7.74
N ALA A 228 -16.88 14.69 -7.29
CA ALA A 228 -17.10 14.26 -5.92
C ALA A 228 -16.46 12.89 -5.66
N THR A 229 -16.58 11.95 -6.60
CA THR A 229 -15.94 10.63 -6.51
C THR A 229 -14.82 10.54 -7.54
N PHE A 230 -13.58 10.75 -7.13
CA PHE A 230 -12.42 10.86 -8.02
C PHE A 230 -11.37 9.80 -7.67
N VAL A 231 -11.35 8.72 -8.44
CA VAL A 231 -10.57 7.51 -8.14
C VAL A 231 -9.54 7.23 -9.22
N GLU A 232 -8.28 7.01 -8.83
CA GLU A 232 -7.16 6.84 -9.77
C GLU A 232 -7.23 5.51 -10.53
N GLY A 233 -7.54 4.44 -9.80
CA GLY A 233 -7.63 3.08 -10.29
C GLY A 233 -9.06 2.59 -10.35
N ASP A 234 -9.29 1.39 -9.84
CA ASP A 234 -10.54 0.66 -10.01
C ASP A 234 -11.63 1.10 -9.02
N VAL A 235 -12.89 1.00 -9.47
CA VAL A 235 -14.09 1.24 -8.67
C VAL A 235 -15.02 0.05 -8.76
N ILE A 236 -15.47 -0.46 -7.60
CA ILE A 236 -16.45 -1.56 -7.50
C ILE A 236 -17.66 -1.10 -6.70
N LEU A 237 -18.86 -1.18 -7.31
CA LEU A 237 -20.12 -0.75 -6.70
C LEU A 237 -21.08 -1.92 -6.47
N HIS A 238 -21.36 -2.29 -5.22
CA HIS A 238 -22.25 -3.40 -4.88
C HIS A 238 -23.65 -2.92 -4.48
N GLY A 239 -24.56 -2.73 -5.44
CA GLY A 239 -25.93 -2.27 -5.15
C GLY A 239 -26.00 -0.85 -4.58
N THR A 240 -24.98 -0.05 -4.87
CA THR A 240 -24.73 1.27 -4.28
C THR A 240 -25.43 2.38 -5.05
N THR A 241 -25.82 3.46 -4.37
CA THR A 241 -26.29 4.69 -5.03
C THR A 241 -25.25 5.80 -4.91
N VAL A 242 -24.70 6.27 -6.03
CA VAL A 242 -23.78 7.43 -6.08
C VAL A 242 -24.54 8.62 -6.64
N LYS A 243 -24.89 9.59 -5.79
CA LYS A 243 -25.64 10.81 -6.17
C LYS A 243 -24.71 11.98 -6.48
N SER A 244 -23.62 11.70 -7.19
CA SER A 244 -22.58 12.66 -7.47
C SER A 244 -21.84 12.28 -8.76
N SER A 245 -20.97 13.14 -9.26
CA SER A 245 -20.09 12.81 -10.39
C SER A 245 -19.10 11.71 -10.01
N LEU A 246 -18.92 10.75 -10.91
CA LEU A 246 -18.01 9.63 -10.75
C LEU A 246 -16.93 9.65 -11.83
N PHE A 247 -15.68 9.73 -11.39
CA PHE A 247 -14.48 9.53 -12.20
C PHE A 247 -13.74 8.28 -11.75
N VAL A 248 -13.44 7.42 -12.72
CA VAL A 248 -12.71 6.16 -12.55
C VAL A 248 -11.55 6.14 -13.54
N GLY A 249 -10.32 6.29 -13.08
CA GLY A 249 -9.14 6.23 -13.94
C GLY A 249 -8.83 4.81 -14.43
N GLY A 250 -9.21 3.78 -13.66
CA GLY A 250 -9.08 2.37 -14.00
C GLY A 250 -10.37 1.76 -14.56
N THR A 251 -10.75 0.62 -13.98
CA THR A 251 -11.89 -0.19 -14.38
C THR A 251 -13.08 0.04 -13.44
N LEU A 252 -14.26 0.27 -14.01
CA LEU A 252 -15.52 0.31 -13.26
C LEU A 252 -16.22 -1.05 -13.33
N GLU A 253 -16.50 -1.63 -12.16
CA GLU A 253 -17.35 -2.79 -11.95
C GLU A 253 -18.60 -2.38 -11.14
N PHE A 254 -19.78 -2.88 -11.52
CA PHE A 254 -21.02 -2.58 -10.80
C PHE A 254 -21.94 -3.80 -10.69
N HIS A 255 -22.58 -3.97 -9.54
CA HIS A 255 -23.56 -5.03 -9.26
C HIS A 255 -24.92 -4.42 -8.92
N GLY A 256 -25.53 -3.76 -9.90
CA GLY A 256 -26.73 -2.95 -9.75
C GLY A 256 -26.49 -1.62 -9.02
N GLY A 257 -27.40 -0.66 -9.22
CA GLY A 257 -27.34 0.65 -8.55
C GLY A 257 -27.76 1.80 -9.46
N SER A 258 -27.88 3.00 -8.89
CA SER A 258 -28.02 4.25 -9.66
C SER A 258 -26.78 5.11 -9.42
N VAL A 259 -26.13 5.58 -10.48
CA VAL A 259 -24.96 6.46 -10.45
C VAL A 259 -25.32 7.82 -11.04
N ALA A 260 -24.56 8.85 -10.68
CA ALA A 260 -24.51 10.15 -11.33
C ALA A 260 -25.77 11.00 -11.25
N GLN A 261 -25.78 11.90 -10.26
CA GLN A 261 -26.39 13.22 -10.40
C GLN A 261 -25.23 14.20 -10.57
N ALA A 262 -25.13 14.89 -11.71
CA ALA A 262 -24.08 15.90 -11.87
C ALA A 262 -24.35 17.11 -10.99
N LEU A 263 -23.27 17.86 -10.83
CA LEU A 263 -23.23 19.14 -10.15
C LEU A 263 -24.28 20.11 -10.74
N PRO A 264 -24.90 20.97 -9.90
CA PRO A 264 -25.50 22.19 -10.43
C PRO A 264 -24.40 23.01 -11.13
N ASP A 265 -24.70 23.54 -12.33
CA ASP A 265 -23.81 24.30 -13.22
C ASP A 265 -22.66 25.01 -12.48
N LEU A 266 -21.44 24.46 -12.60
CA LEU A 266 -20.24 25.14 -12.13
C LEU A 266 -19.71 26.03 -13.26
N PRO A 267 -19.59 27.35 -13.05
CA PRO A 267 -19.37 28.29 -14.15
C PRO A 267 -18.01 28.21 -14.88
N GLU A 268 -17.02 27.43 -14.43
CA GLU A 268 -15.65 27.51 -15.01
C GLU A 268 -14.87 26.17 -15.08
N SER A 269 -15.52 25.00 -14.99
CA SER A 269 -14.79 23.73 -15.06
C SER A 269 -14.34 23.40 -16.50
N PRO A 270 -13.08 22.96 -16.71
CA PRO A 270 -12.62 22.44 -18.00
C PRO A 270 -13.20 21.06 -18.33
N ILE A 271 -13.81 20.39 -17.34
CA ILE A 271 -14.68 19.25 -17.59
C ILE A 271 -16.04 19.83 -17.97
N PRO A 272 -16.70 19.33 -19.04
CA PRO A 272 -18.07 19.75 -19.33
C PRO A 272 -18.89 19.63 -18.05
N SER A 273 -19.56 20.71 -17.62
CA SER A 273 -20.28 20.79 -16.34
C SER A 273 -21.34 19.70 -16.14
N ASN A 274 -21.63 18.95 -17.20
CA ASN A 274 -22.64 17.93 -17.28
C ASN A 274 -22.08 16.50 -17.22
N VAL A 275 -20.78 16.25 -17.03
CA VAL A 275 -20.30 14.84 -16.95
C VAL A 275 -20.76 14.20 -15.65
N GLY A 276 -21.58 13.16 -15.77
CA GLY A 276 -22.04 12.35 -14.63
C GLY A 276 -21.12 11.16 -14.36
N LEU A 277 -20.66 10.51 -15.42
CA LEU A 277 -19.80 9.34 -15.35
C LEU A 277 -18.64 9.48 -16.34
N LEU A 278 -17.43 9.31 -15.83
CA LEU A 278 -16.24 9.10 -16.63
C LEU A 278 -15.50 7.87 -16.13
N ALA A 279 -15.29 6.90 -17.01
CA ALA A 279 -14.53 5.69 -16.71
C ALA A 279 -13.47 5.40 -17.78
N GLY A 280 -12.29 4.96 -17.36
CA GLY A 280 -11.26 4.45 -18.27
C GLY A 280 -11.76 3.22 -19.02
N SER A 281 -12.25 2.23 -18.28
CA SER A 281 -12.86 1.01 -18.85
C SER A 281 -14.02 0.49 -18.00
N ILE A 282 -14.84 -0.38 -18.57
CA ILE A 282 -15.92 -1.08 -17.86
C ILE A 282 -15.61 -2.58 -17.82
N ASP A 283 -15.64 -3.20 -16.64
CA ASP A 283 -15.64 -4.67 -16.54
C ASP A 283 -17.05 -5.20 -16.75
N TRP A 284 -17.42 -5.41 -18.01
CA TRP A 284 -18.71 -6.01 -18.36
C TRP A 284 -18.87 -7.46 -17.87
N ALA A 285 -17.76 -8.19 -17.66
CA ALA A 285 -17.81 -9.60 -17.26
C ALA A 285 -18.02 -9.76 -15.75
N GLY A 286 -17.42 -8.87 -14.94
CA GLY A 286 -17.66 -8.76 -13.49
C GLY A 286 -18.99 -8.08 -13.15
N SER A 287 -19.41 -7.12 -13.97
CA SER A 287 -20.62 -6.33 -13.70
C SER A 287 -21.91 -7.13 -13.84
N THR A 288 -22.93 -6.75 -13.08
CA THR A 288 -24.29 -7.32 -13.13
C THR A 288 -25.34 -6.22 -12.98
N GLY A 289 -26.55 -6.49 -13.49
CA GLY A 289 -27.69 -5.57 -13.34
C GLY A 289 -27.60 -4.35 -14.26
N GLN A 290 -28.09 -3.22 -13.76
CA GLN A 290 -28.19 -1.96 -14.49
C GLN A 290 -27.56 -0.83 -13.67
N LEU A 291 -26.76 0.00 -14.33
CA LEU A 291 -26.26 1.27 -13.82
C LEU A 291 -27.07 2.42 -14.44
N GLU A 292 -27.87 3.13 -13.66
CA GLU A 292 -28.63 4.28 -14.19
C GLU A 292 -27.83 5.57 -14.01
N VAL A 293 -27.55 6.31 -15.08
CA VAL A 293 -27.03 7.70 -15.07
C VAL A 293 -28.19 8.67 -15.21
N LYS A 294 -28.34 9.64 -14.28
CA LYS A 294 -29.51 10.53 -14.28
C LYS A 294 -29.55 11.44 -15.51
N PRO A 295 -30.74 11.93 -15.91
CA PRO A 295 -30.89 12.78 -17.07
C PRO A 295 -30.04 14.05 -17.01
N HIS A 296 -29.65 14.55 -18.19
CA HIS A 296 -28.81 15.72 -18.39
C HIS A 296 -27.33 15.53 -18.01
N HIS A 297 -26.88 14.28 -17.84
CA HIS A 297 -25.51 13.99 -17.44
C HIS A 297 -24.78 13.08 -18.42
N ASP A 298 -23.75 13.62 -19.06
CA ASP A 298 -22.98 12.94 -20.09
C ASP A 298 -22.17 11.77 -19.49
N VAL A 299 -21.95 10.77 -20.34
CA VAL A 299 -21.16 9.57 -20.03
C VAL A 299 -19.96 9.51 -20.97
N ILE A 300 -18.78 9.30 -20.40
CA ILE A 300 -17.53 9.16 -21.12
C ILE A 300 -16.90 7.82 -20.72
N ILE A 301 -16.61 6.97 -21.70
CA ILE A 301 -15.91 5.69 -21.50
C ILE A 301 -14.76 5.62 -22.50
N GLU A 302 -13.52 5.49 -22.01
CA GLU A 302 -12.32 5.65 -22.85
C GLU A 302 -11.96 4.40 -23.67
N ASP A 303 -12.24 3.20 -23.16
CA ASP A 303 -11.82 1.92 -23.80
C ASP A 303 -12.48 1.63 -25.17
N GLY A 304 -13.58 2.32 -25.50
CA GLY A 304 -14.34 2.16 -26.74
C GLY A 304 -15.01 0.79 -26.92
N ASN A 305 -15.00 -0.09 -25.91
CA ASN A 305 -15.49 -1.47 -26.02
C ASN A 305 -16.99 -1.58 -25.67
N TYR A 306 -17.82 -0.72 -26.26
CA TYR A 306 -19.25 -0.67 -25.96
C TYR A 306 -20.12 -0.37 -27.19
N LEU A 307 -21.40 -0.71 -27.10
CA LEU A 307 -22.44 -0.33 -28.06
C LEU A 307 -23.44 0.60 -27.39
N VAL A 308 -23.79 1.68 -28.09
CA VAL A 308 -24.86 2.60 -27.69
C VAL A 308 -26.12 2.29 -28.50
N THR A 309 -27.20 1.87 -27.83
CA THR A 309 -28.51 1.58 -28.44
C THR A 309 -29.60 2.40 -27.75
N GLY A 310 -29.94 3.55 -28.33
CA GLY A 310 -30.83 4.52 -27.68
C GLY A 310 -30.18 5.05 -26.39
N ASP A 311 -30.89 4.93 -25.29
CA ASP A 311 -30.47 5.37 -23.96
C ASP A 311 -29.67 4.28 -23.19
N LYS A 312 -29.17 3.25 -23.86
CA LYS A 312 -28.44 2.14 -23.22
C LYS A 312 -27.04 1.98 -23.80
N ILE A 313 -26.06 1.79 -22.93
CA ILE A 313 -24.71 1.34 -23.22
C ILE A 313 -24.59 -0.11 -22.76
N THR A 314 -24.18 -1.01 -23.65
CA THR A 314 -23.94 -2.42 -23.33
C THR A 314 -22.60 -2.88 -23.89
N GLU A 315 -22.13 -4.04 -23.45
CA GLU A 315 -21.09 -4.79 -24.16
C GLU A 315 -21.54 -5.04 -25.62
N SER A 316 -20.58 -5.27 -26.50
CA SER A 316 -20.74 -5.44 -27.95
C SER A 316 -21.71 -6.53 -28.46
N SER A 317 -22.42 -7.23 -27.56
CA SER A 317 -23.50 -8.18 -27.87
C SER A 317 -24.90 -7.63 -27.51
N PRO A 318 -25.84 -7.50 -28.48
CA PRO A 318 -27.18 -6.99 -28.21
C PRO A 318 -27.97 -7.84 -27.21
N GLY A 319 -28.53 -7.21 -26.17
CA GLY A 319 -29.49 -7.82 -25.22
C GLY A 319 -28.90 -8.37 -23.92
N ALA A 320 -27.62 -8.11 -23.63
CA ALA A 320 -26.95 -8.57 -22.41
C ALA A 320 -27.21 -7.63 -21.22
N SER A 321 -27.44 -8.22 -20.05
CA SER A 321 -27.01 -7.62 -18.78
C SER A 321 -25.54 -7.99 -18.60
N PRO A 322 -24.66 -7.07 -18.17
CA PRO A 322 -24.93 -5.73 -17.61
C PRO A 322 -25.15 -4.59 -18.62
N SER A 323 -25.84 -3.51 -18.20
CA SER A 323 -26.06 -2.30 -19.01
C SER A 323 -25.92 -1.00 -18.20
N ILE A 324 -25.51 0.08 -18.87
CA ILE A 324 -25.58 1.45 -18.34
C ILE A 324 -26.74 2.17 -19.04
N ASP A 325 -27.74 2.61 -18.29
CA ASP A 325 -28.89 3.33 -18.80
C ASP A 325 -28.67 4.84 -18.60
N VAL A 326 -28.63 5.57 -19.71
CA VAL A 326 -28.29 6.98 -19.82
C VAL A 326 -29.59 7.78 -19.95
N GLY A 327 -30.00 8.50 -18.91
CA GLY A 327 -31.32 9.14 -18.89
C GLY A 327 -31.51 10.23 -19.96
N GLY A 328 -32.50 10.07 -20.85
CA GLY A 328 -33.40 11.05 -21.51
C GLY A 328 -32.88 12.30 -22.24
N SER A 329 -31.64 12.73 -22.01
CA SER A 329 -30.99 13.92 -22.58
C SER A 329 -29.48 13.92 -22.44
N ALA A 330 -28.93 12.94 -21.73
CA ALA A 330 -27.50 12.72 -21.59
C ALA A 330 -26.87 12.23 -22.90
N THR A 331 -25.65 12.67 -23.18
CA THR A 331 -24.89 12.26 -24.37
C THR A 331 -23.82 11.26 -23.97
N VAL A 332 -23.67 10.19 -24.77
CA VAL A 332 -22.49 9.33 -24.69
C VAL A 332 -21.41 9.94 -25.58
N ILE A 333 -20.32 10.41 -24.98
CA ILE A 333 -19.22 11.04 -25.71
C ILE A 333 -18.24 9.94 -26.12
N PRO A 334 -18.02 9.72 -27.44
CA PRO A 334 -17.09 8.71 -27.91
C PRO A 334 -15.65 9.00 -27.49
N PRO A 335 -14.81 7.97 -27.32
CA PRO A 335 -13.38 8.18 -27.09
C PRO A 335 -12.75 8.99 -28.24
N GLY A 336 -11.93 9.97 -27.88
CA GLY A 336 -11.09 10.72 -28.82
C GLY A 336 -11.69 11.99 -29.45
N THR A 337 -12.93 12.40 -29.12
CA THR A 337 -13.51 13.65 -29.64
C THR A 337 -13.07 14.91 -28.91
N ASP A 338 -12.68 14.80 -27.66
CA ASP A 338 -11.92 15.78 -26.89
C ASP A 338 -11.24 14.99 -25.78
N ARG A 339 -9.90 14.95 -25.80
CA ARG A 339 -9.13 14.11 -24.89
C ARG A 339 -9.18 14.76 -23.52
N LEU A 340 -10.20 14.43 -22.72
CA LEU A 340 -10.18 14.69 -21.28
C LEU A 340 -9.12 13.75 -20.68
N VAL A 341 -7.84 14.11 -20.88
CA VAL A 341 -6.75 13.44 -20.19
C VAL A 341 -6.89 13.84 -18.74
N ILE A 342 -7.36 12.93 -17.89
CA ILE A 342 -7.16 13.10 -16.45
C ILE A 342 -5.67 12.90 -16.21
N PRO A 343 -4.92 13.96 -15.86
CA PRO A 343 -3.48 13.83 -15.76
C PRO A 343 -3.16 13.11 -14.45
N GLY A 344 -2.19 12.19 -14.46
CA GLY A 344 -1.54 11.72 -13.24
C GLY A 344 -1.01 12.87 -12.35
N GLU A 345 -0.85 14.07 -12.92
CA GLU A 345 -0.55 15.31 -12.21
C GLU A 345 -1.64 15.68 -11.18
N ALA A 346 -2.93 15.42 -11.44
CA ALA A 346 -4.00 15.73 -10.50
C ALA A 346 -3.89 14.87 -9.22
N PHE A 347 -3.57 13.57 -9.36
CA PHE A 347 -3.34 12.71 -8.20
C PHE A 347 -2.03 13.06 -7.49
N ALA A 348 -0.99 13.48 -8.21
CA ALA A 348 0.23 14.00 -7.57
C ALA A 348 -0.05 15.26 -6.73
N GLU A 349 -0.90 16.17 -7.22
CA GLU A 349 -1.34 17.35 -6.49
C GLU A 349 -2.20 16.99 -5.26
N LEU A 350 -3.16 16.08 -5.40
CA LEU A 350 -4.01 15.60 -4.30
C LEU A 350 -3.20 14.92 -3.19
N ARG A 351 -2.17 14.14 -3.57
CA ARG A 351 -1.19 13.54 -2.65
C ARG A 351 -0.41 14.61 -1.89
N ALA A 352 0.18 15.57 -2.62
CA ALA A 352 0.90 16.69 -1.99
C ALA A 352 -0.01 17.51 -1.06
N CYS A 353 -1.29 17.70 -1.42
CA CYS A 353 -2.30 18.31 -0.57
C CYS A 353 -2.59 17.50 0.71
N SER A 354 -2.82 16.20 0.56
CA SER A 354 -3.05 15.27 1.68
C SER A 354 -1.90 15.29 2.67
N ASP A 355 -0.67 15.28 2.15
CA ASP A 355 0.55 15.39 2.93
C ASP A 355 0.61 16.75 3.65
N ARG A 356 0.41 17.86 2.94
CA ARG A 356 0.44 19.20 3.56
C ARG A 356 -0.62 19.39 4.65
N LEU A 357 -1.82 18.85 4.45
CA LEU A 357 -2.87 18.84 5.47
C LEU A 357 -2.44 18.08 6.72
N ALA A 358 -1.75 16.95 6.57
CA ALA A 358 -1.23 16.16 7.68
C ALA A 358 -0.17 16.90 8.50
N GLY A 359 0.57 17.80 7.86
CA GLY A 359 1.56 18.67 8.49
C GLY A 359 1.00 19.89 9.22
N LEU A 360 -0.33 20.12 9.20
CA LEU A 360 -0.94 21.25 9.91
C LEU A 360 -0.66 21.15 11.43
N PRO A 361 -0.16 22.23 12.05
CA PRO A 361 0.36 22.18 13.41
C PRO A 361 -0.73 21.93 14.45
N ASP A 362 -0.37 21.27 15.55
CA ASP A 362 -1.21 21.09 16.74
C ASP A 362 -1.39 22.38 17.57
N SER A 363 -0.95 23.53 17.06
CA SER A 363 -1.13 24.84 17.70
C SER A 363 -1.50 25.93 16.69
N CYS A 364 -2.26 26.93 17.12
CA CYS A 364 -2.79 28.01 16.28
C CYS A 364 -1.73 29.05 15.87
N ASN A 365 -0.71 28.63 15.12
CA ASN A 365 0.29 29.51 14.55
C ASN A 365 0.23 29.39 13.02
N ASN A 366 -0.02 30.50 12.33
CA ASN A 366 -0.09 30.65 10.85
C ASN A 366 -1.34 30.06 10.19
N GLY A 367 -2.43 30.85 10.09
CA GLY A 367 -3.55 30.58 9.17
C GLY A 367 -4.51 29.45 9.56
N ALA A 368 -3.98 28.33 10.05
CA ALA A 368 -4.70 27.19 10.60
C ALA A 368 -4.63 27.15 12.14
N CYS A 369 -5.68 26.61 12.75
CA CYS A 369 -5.85 26.47 14.18
C CYS A 369 -6.02 24.99 14.53
N ALA A 370 -5.34 24.54 15.57
CA ALA A 370 -5.66 23.25 16.16
C ALA A 370 -7.05 23.31 16.79
N VAL A 371 -7.86 22.30 16.52
CA VAL A 371 -9.18 22.18 17.15
C VAL A 371 -8.98 21.94 18.64
N HIS A 372 -9.67 22.74 19.46
CA HIS A 372 -9.78 22.41 20.87
C HIS A 372 -10.82 21.31 21.04
N VAL A 373 -10.35 20.12 21.44
CA VAL A 373 -11.21 18.95 21.68
C VAL A 373 -11.37 18.75 23.18
N ASP A 374 -12.60 18.91 23.66
CA ASP A 374 -12.95 18.51 25.02
C ASP A 374 -13.21 17.01 25.04
N LEU A 375 -12.13 16.21 25.12
CA LEU A 375 -12.24 14.75 25.23
C LEU A 375 -12.67 14.33 26.64
N PRO A 376 -13.38 13.19 26.79
CA PRO A 376 -13.60 12.56 28.08
C PRO A 376 -12.27 12.29 28.82
N SER A 377 -12.33 12.26 30.16
CA SER A 377 -11.16 12.02 31.00
C SER A 377 -10.45 10.70 30.64
N GLY A 378 -9.28 10.81 30.00
CA GLY A 378 -8.53 9.69 29.39
C GLY A 378 -7.60 10.18 28.28
N TYR A 379 -8.00 11.25 27.59
CA TYR A 379 -7.28 11.88 26.49
C TYR A 379 -6.81 13.32 26.78
N GLY A 380 -6.62 13.68 28.06
CA GLY A 380 -6.18 15.02 28.48
C GLY A 380 -7.28 16.08 28.62
N GLY A 381 -8.55 15.76 28.31
CA GLY A 381 -9.69 16.66 28.49
C GLY A 381 -10.36 16.56 29.88
N THR A 382 -11.14 17.58 30.23
CA THR A 382 -11.86 17.69 31.52
C THR A 382 -13.35 17.33 31.44
N SER A 383 -13.82 16.78 30.30
CA SER A 383 -15.25 16.49 30.10
C SER A 383 -15.73 15.38 31.05
N THR A 384 -16.82 15.66 31.74
CA THR A 384 -17.51 14.71 32.65
C THR A 384 -18.59 13.88 31.95
N ASP A 385 -18.87 14.13 30.67
CA ASP A 385 -19.85 13.40 29.89
C ASP A 385 -19.15 12.42 28.94
N ALA A 386 -19.05 11.16 29.38
CA ALA A 386 -18.36 10.11 28.64
C ALA A 386 -19.01 9.77 27.27
N SER A 387 -20.20 10.30 26.97
CA SER A 387 -20.93 10.02 25.72
C SER A 387 -20.76 11.07 24.64
N ASN A 388 -20.22 12.25 24.98
CA ASN A 388 -20.18 13.40 24.09
C ASN A 388 -18.80 14.06 24.10
N THR A 389 -18.19 14.17 22.93
CA THR A 389 -17.00 14.98 22.70
C THR A 389 -17.44 16.29 22.07
N ARG A 390 -16.94 17.41 22.59
CA ARG A 390 -17.25 18.74 22.03
C ARG A 390 -16.05 19.24 21.23
N LEU A 391 -16.29 19.64 19.99
CA LEU A 391 -15.33 20.39 19.18
C LEU A 391 -15.67 21.87 19.26
N THR A 392 -14.67 22.68 19.58
CA THR A 392 -14.74 24.14 19.50
C THR A 392 -13.86 24.57 18.33
N LEU A 393 -14.47 25.12 17.29
CA LEU A 393 -13.77 25.61 16.12
C LEU A 393 -13.40 27.09 16.32
N THR A 394 -12.25 27.49 15.82
CA THR A 394 -11.85 28.90 15.78
C THR A 394 -12.45 29.55 14.54
N ASP A 395 -13.32 30.55 14.74
CA ASP A 395 -14.01 31.24 13.65
C ASP A 395 -13.05 31.93 12.66
N GLY A 396 -13.33 31.80 11.37
CA GLY A 396 -12.51 32.37 10.28
C GLY A 396 -11.14 31.71 10.10
N LYS A 397 -11.00 30.46 10.54
CA LYS A 397 -9.75 29.68 10.44
C LYS A 397 -10.01 28.25 9.96
N ALA A 398 -9.02 27.69 9.28
CA ALA A 398 -8.97 26.25 9.06
C ALA A 398 -8.71 25.54 10.38
N ASN A 399 -9.52 24.54 10.71
CA ASN A 399 -9.47 23.86 11.99
C ASN A 399 -8.97 22.42 11.79
N ALA A 400 -7.75 22.11 12.24
CA ALA A 400 -7.17 20.77 12.10
C ALA A 400 -7.35 19.96 13.41
N PHE A 401 -7.94 18.78 13.28
CA PHE A 401 -8.03 17.76 14.32
C PHE A 401 -7.16 16.57 13.92
N ASN A 402 -5.98 16.46 14.51
CA ASN A 402 -5.06 15.36 14.29
C ASN A 402 -5.36 14.23 15.28
N ILE A 403 -5.61 13.02 14.78
CA ILE A 403 -5.91 11.83 15.59
C ILE A 403 -5.15 10.62 15.07
N ASP A 404 -4.58 9.81 15.96
CA ASP A 404 -3.99 8.52 15.59
C ASP A 404 -5.08 7.45 15.37
N GLU A 405 -4.85 6.53 14.43
CA GLU A 405 -5.79 5.45 14.11
C GLU A 405 -6.21 4.63 15.35
N SER A 406 -5.30 4.43 16.31
CA SER A 406 -5.59 3.70 17.56
C SER A 406 -6.66 4.37 18.42
N ASN A 407 -6.83 5.69 18.26
CA ASN A 407 -7.78 6.49 19.04
C ASN A 407 -9.09 6.69 18.26
N LEU A 408 -9.13 6.31 16.98
CA LEU A 408 -10.31 6.41 16.13
C LEU A 408 -11.40 5.44 16.60
N LEU A 409 -11.01 4.25 17.08
CA LEU A 409 -11.91 3.25 17.69
C LEU A 409 -12.64 3.81 18.92
N ASP A 410 -11.99 4.70 19.68
CA ASP A 410 -12.62 5.31 20.84
C ASP A 410 -13.68 6.35 20.45
N LEU A 411 -13.70 6.82 19.19
CA LEU A 411 -14.71 7.73 18.68
C LEU A 411 -16.00 7.02 18.21
N GLU A 412 -15.97 5.70 18.00
CA GLU A 412 -17.11 4.94 17.43
C GLU A 412 -18.39 5.07 18.27
N THR A 413 -18.24 5.18 19.60
CA THR A 413 -19.38 5.29 20.52
C THR A 413 -19.71 6.74 20.90
N ILE A 414 -18.95 7.70 20.38
CA ILE A 414 -18.99 9.09 20.83
C ILE A 414 -19.72 9.96 19.81
N GLN A 415 -20.63 10.79 20.30
CA GLN A 415 -21.19 11.88 19.50
C GLN A 415 -20.23 13.06 19.52
N ILE A 416 -19.75 13.46 18.34
CA ILE A 416 -18.99 14.69 18.17
C ILE A 416 -19.99 15.83 18.02
N LYS A 417 -20.02 16.75 18.98
CA LYS A 417 -20.93 17.90 18.99
C LYS A 417 -20.14 19.17 18.73
N PHE A 418 -20.66 19.99 17.82
CA PHE A 418 -20.19 21.37 17.69
C PHE A 418 -20.82 22.22 18.79
N ALA A 419 -20.02 23.12 19.36
CA ALA A 419 -20.53 24.20 20.17
C ALA A 419 -21.60 25.02 19.40
N PRO A 420 -22.62 25.60 20.08
CA PRO A 420 -23.62 26.42 19.39
C PRO A 420 -22.97 27.59 18.66
N GLY A 421 -23.07 27.61 17.33
CA GLY A 421 -22.44 28.62 16.47
C GLY A 421 -21.12 28.18 15.82
N ASP A 422 -20.52 27.08 16.28
CA ASP A 422 -19.18 26.64 15.86
C ASP A 422 -19.25 25.44 14.90
N ALA A 423 -20.34 25.30 14.15
CA ALA A 423 -20.41 24.27 13.13
C ALA A 423 -19.50 24.65 11.94
N PRO A 424 -18.93 23.68 11.20
CA PRO A 424 -18.07 23.98 10.06
C PRO A 424 -18.76 24.87 9.02
N THR A 425 -18.04 25.86 8.49
CA THR A 425 -18.51 26.79 7.45
C THR A 425 -17.44 26.96 6.36
N THR A 426 -17.74 27.74 5.32
CA THR A 426 -16.76 28.11 4.27
C THR A 426 -15.47 28.70 4.84
N ASP A 427 -15.58 29.62 5.81
CA ASP A 427 -14.44 30.32 6.40
C ASP A 427 -13.91 29.62 7.66
N THR A 428 -14.63 28.61 8.16
CA THR A 428 -14.30 27.82 9.35
C THR A 428 -14.36 26.32 9.02
N PRO A 429 -13.55 25.80 8.06
CA PRO A 429 -13.59 24.40 7.71
C PRO A 429 -12.92 23.51 8.76
N LEU A 430 -13.32 22.24 8.81
CA LEU A 430 -12.75 21.21 9.69
C LEU A 430 -11.97 20.19 8.86
N ILE A 431 -10.70 19.98 9.20
CA ILE A 431 -9.85 18.92 8.67
C ILE A 431 -9.62 17.91 9.79
N ILE A 432 -9.95 16.66 9.56
CA ILE A 432 -9.68 15.55 10.47
C ILE A 432 -8.57 14.71 9.83
N ASN A 433 -7.35 14.84 10.34
CA ASN A 433 -6.22 14.06 9.87
C ASN A 433 -6.10 12.79 10.69
N VAL A 434 -6.29 11.64 10.05
CA VAL A 434 -6.13 10.33 10.67
C VAL A 434 -4.72 9.81 10.39
N ARG A 435 -3.89 9.77 11.41
CA ARG A 435 -2.51 9.29 11.34
C ARG A 435 -2.49 7.77 11.50
N SER A 436 -2.13 7.07 10.44
CA SER A 436 -1.86 5.64 10.47
C SER A 436 -0.35 5.37 10.40
N THR A 437 0.02 4.14 10.71
CA THR A 437 1.30 3.60 10.25
C THR A 437 1.38 3.67 8.71
N VAL A 438 2.58 3.93 8.17
CA VAL A 438 2.79 3.96 6.71
C VAL A 438 2.52 2.56 6.15
N GLY A 439 1.62 2.48 5.18
CA GLY A 439 1.14 1.21 4.65
C GLY A 439 0.17 0.45 5.56
N GLY A 440 -0.32 1.13 6.61
CA GLY A 440 -1.31 0.60 7.54
C GLY A 440 -2.71 0.50 6.94
N THR A 441 -3.56 -0.24 7.64
CA THR A 441 -5.01 -0.32 7.39
C THR A 441 -5.73 0.40 8.50
N VAL A 442 -6.60 1.34 8.14
CA VAL A 442 -7.46 2.08 9.09
C VAL A 442 -8.87 1.51 9.00
N ASP A 443 -9.29 0.81 10.05
CA ASP A 443 -10.66 0.34 10.22
C ASP A 443 -11.39 1.25 11.21
N PHE A 444 -12.56 1.77 10.85
CA PHE A 444 -13.38 2.56 11.79
C PHE A 444 -14.86 2.63 11.43
N GLU A 445 -15.71 2.79 12.44
CA GLU A 445 -17.08 3.29 12.28
C GLU A 445 -17.09 4.83 12.31
N ALA A 446 -17.80 5.48 11.37
CA ALA A 446 -17.88 6.93 11.34
C ALA A 446 -18.60 7.47 12.60
N PRO A 447 -18.01 8.43 13.33
CA PRO A 447 -18.67 9.03 14.48
C PRO A 447 -19.84 9.90 14.03
N THR A 448 -20.92 9.94 14.84
CA THR A 448 -22.01 10.89 14.61
C THR A 448 -21.52 12.33 14.82
N LEU A 449 -21.52 13.15 13.76
CA LEU A 449 -21.29 14.60 13.83
C LEU A 449 -22.61 15.34 14.12
N GLN A 450 -22.96 15.54 15.38
CA GLN A 450 -24.20 16.23 15.76
C GLN A 450 -24.10 17.76 15.61
N GLY A 451 -25.15 18.37 15.07
CA GLY A 451 -25.17 19.82 14.79
C GLY A 451 -24.49 20.20 13.47
N SER A 452 -23.98 19.20 12.73
CA SER A 452 -23.36 19.41 11.42
C SER A 452 -24.37 19.75 10.32
N GLY A 453 -25.64 19.35 10.39
CA GLY A 453 -26.62 19.67 9.34
C GLY A 453 -26.09 19.40 7.92
N SER A 454 -26.13 20.41 7.04
CA SER A 454 -25.59 20.37 5.67
C SER A 454 -24.09 20.70 5.57
N ASN A 455 -23.35 20.73 6.69
CA ASN A 455 -21.98 21.23 6.74
C ASN A 455 -20.93 20.15 6.43
N SER A 456 -21.34 18.96 5.99
CA SER A 456 -20.44 17.92 5.47
C SER A 456 -19.50 18.46 4.40
N VAL A 457 -19.98 19.39 3.56
CA VAL A 457 -19.17 20.03 2.51
C VAL A 457 -17.99 20.87 3.04
N TYR A 458 -17.91 21.11 4.35
CA TYR A 458 -16.81 21.84 5.00
C TYR A 458 -15.94 20.94 5.89
N VAL A 459 -16.10 19.62 5.77
CA VAL A 459 -15.34 18.62 6.54
C VAL A 459 -14.52 17.75 5.59
N VAL A 460 -13.22 17.62 5.86
CA VAL A 460 -12.32 16.69 5.15
C VAL A 460 -11.77 15.67 6.13
N TRP A 461 -11.88 14.40 5.78
CA TRP A 461 -11.22 13.28 6.43
C TRP A 461 -9.98 12.90 5.63
N ASN A 462 -8.80 13.24 6.14
CA ASN A 462 -7.54 13.07 5.44
C ASN A 462 -6.77 11.85 5.97
N PHE A 463 -6.38 10.95 5.07
CA PHE A 463 -5.65 9.71 5.36
C PHE A 463 -4.33 9.69 4.58
N PRO A 464 -3.30 10.43 5.06
CA PRO A 464 -2.07 10.67 4.31
C PRO A 464 -1.16 9.42 4.19
N ASN A 465 -1.26 8.47 5.14
CA ASN A 465 -0.31 7.35 5.25
C ASN A 465 -0.94 5.96 5.02
N ALA A 466 -2.25 5.89 4.89
CA ALA A 466 -2.98 4.62 4.84
C ALA A 466 -2.87 3.98 3.45
N ASP A 467 -2.64 2.67 3.39
CA ASP A 467 -2.78 1.90 2.15
C ASP A 467 -4.22 1.36 2.00
N ALA A 468 -4.95 1.23 3.11
CA ALA A 468 -6.35 0.84 3.13
C ALA A 468 -7.13 1.63 4.19
N VAL A 469 -8.35 2.06 3.83
CA VAL A 469 -9.30 2.72 4.72
C VAL A 469 -10.64 1.98 4.61
N ASN A 470 -11.03 1.27 5.66
CA ASN A 470 -12.28 0.52 5.70
C ASN A 470 -13.28 1.25 6.61
N LEU A 471 -14.23 1.93 5.99
CA LEU A 471 -15.37 2.51 6.67
C LEU A 471 -16.40 1.39 6.95
N LEU A 472 -16.41 0.93 8.19
CA LEU A 472 -17.26 -0.17 8.66
C LEU A 472 -18.74 0.25 8.66
N ALA A 473 -19.63 -0.74 8.72
CA ALA A 473 -21.07 -0.48 8.80
C ALA A 473 -21.40 0.29 10.08
N GLY A 474 -22.13 1.40 9.95
CA GLY A 474 -22.42 2.28 11.09
C GLY A 474 -23.23 3.51 10.66
N ASP A 475 -22.97 4.63 11.34
CA ASP A 475 -23.55 5.91 10.98
C ASP A 475 -23.02 6.43 9.64
N GLU A 476 -23.75 7.38 9.03
CA GLU A 476 -23.31 8.05 7.82
C GLU A 476 -22.08 8.94 8.10
N LEU A 477 -20.99 8.71 7.36
CA LEU A 477 -19.82 9.59 7.39
C LEU A 477 -20.21 10.95 6.81
N ARG A 478 -20.01 12.03 7.57
CA ARG A 478 -20.22 13.40 7.11
C ARG A 478 -18.89 14.07 6.84
N GLY A 479 -18.65 14.44 5.58
CA GLY A 479 -17.38 14.96 5.10
C GLY A 479 -16.85 14.17 3.92
N SER A 480 -15.81 14.72 3.30
CA SER A 480 -15.14 14.10 2.16
C SER A 480 -13.90 13.36 2.55
N ILE A 481 -13.71 12.16 2.00
CA ILE A 481 -12.52 11.35 2.21
C ILE A 481 -11.44 11.79 1.22
N LEU A 482 -10.28 12.18 1.73
CA LEU A 482 -9.05 12.40 0.98
C LEU A 482 -8.05 11.31 1.37
N ALA A 483 -7.98 10.25 0.56
CA ALA A 483 -7.10 9.11 0.78
C ALA A 483 -6.40 8.69 -0.53
N PRO A 484 -5.63 9.59 -1.18
CA PRO A 484 -5.13 9.39 -2.54
C PRO A 484 -4.09 8.26 -2.68
N TYR A 485 -3.62 7.70 -1.56
CA TYR A 485 -2.74 6.54 -1.50
C TYR A 485 -3.48 5.22 -1.22
N ALA A 486 -4.72 5.30 -0.71
CA ALA A 486 -5.40 4.17 -0.11
C ALA A 486 -6.43 3.53 -1.05
N THR A 487 -6.67 2.25 -0.81
CA THR A 487 -7.92 1.59 -1.17
C THR A 487 -8.98 1.94 -0.13
N VAL A 488 -10.07 2.57 -0.56
CA VAL A 488 -11.19 2.91 0.32
C VAL A 488 -12.29 1.88 0.15
N THR A 489 -12.64 1.19 1.22
CA THR A 489 -13.78 0.26 1.27
C THR A 489 -14.86 0.86 2.17
N SER A 490 -16.10 0.93 1.72
CA SER A 490 -17.18 1.54 2.48
C SER A 490 -18.41 0.65 2.59
N GLN A 491 -18.79 0.33 3.83
CA GLN A 491 -20.05 -0.33 4.18
C GLN A 491 -21.08 0.65 4.77
N ALA A 492 -20.68 1.88 5.09
CA ALA A 492 -21.57 2.95 5.53
C ALA A 492 -21.91 3.92 4.38
N SER A 493 -22.93 4.76 4.60
CA SER A 493 -23.18 5.87 3.67
C SER A 493 -22.19 6.99 3.90
N ILE A 494 -21.88 7.73 2.85
CA ILE A 494 -21.00 8.90 2.88
C ILE A 494 -21.82 10.09 2.39
N GLN A 495 -21.88 11.15 3.18
CA GLN A 495 -22.38 12.46 2.79
C GLN A 495 -21.17 13.36 2.53
N GLY A 496 -20.69 13.38 1.29
CA GLY A 496 -19.46 14.02 0.86
C GLY A 496 -18.87 13.35 -0.39
N GLY A 497 -17.63 13.72 -0.72
CA GLY A 497 -16.84 13.12 -1.80
C GLY A 497 -15.86 12.05 -1.33
N VAL A 498 -15.30 11.31 -2.29
CA VAL A 498 -14.24 10.32 -2.07
C VAL A 498 -13.15 10.52 -3.11
N ILE A 499 -11.93 10.74 -2.63
CA ILE A 499 -10.71 10.75 -3.43
C ILE A 499 -9.84 9.59 -2.95
N ALA A 500 -9.58 8.63 -3.82
CA ALA A 500 -8.91 7.37 -3.46
C ALA A 500 -8.04 6.82 -4.59
N ARG A 501 -7.12 5.91 -4.25
CA ARG A 501 -6.40 5.11 -5.25
C ARG A 501 -7.34 4.08 -5.88
N THR A 502 -8.09 3.34 -5.06
CA THR A 502 -9.19 2.47 -5.50
C THR A 502 -10.37 2.61 -4.56
N PHE A 503 -11.58 2.30 -5.01
CA PHE A 503 -12.79 2.47 -4.20
C PHE A 503 -13.77 1.31 -4.34
N GLU A 504 -14.22 0.76 -3.23
CA GLU A 504 -15.25 -0.28 -3.18
C GLU A 504 -16.37 0.12 -2.20
N MET A 505 -17.62 -0.03 -2.62
CA MET A 505 -18.78 0.40 -1.81
C MET A 505 -19.89 -0.64 -1.77
N PHE A 506 -20.39 -0.95 -0.57
CA PHE A 506 -21.32 -2.05 -0.29
C PHE A 506 -22.70 -1.58 0.17
N GLY A 507 -23.69 -1.64 -0.72
CA GLY A 507 -25.12 -1.50 -0.40
C GLY A 507 -25.52 -0.16 0.22
N SER A 508 -24.62 0.82 0.20
CA SER A 508 -24.76 2.11 0.86
C SER A 508 -24.95 3.24 -0.16
N SER A 509 -24.97 4.50 0.30
CA SER A 509 -25.13 5.66 -0.58
C SER A 509 -24.01 6.67 -0.41
N LEU A 510 -23.50 7.17 -1.53
CA LEU A 510 -22.64 8.35 -1.59
C LEU A 510 -23.53 9.52 -1.99
N ASN A 511 -23.86 10.35 -1.01
CA ASN A 511 -24.70 11.52 -1.13
C ASN A 511 -23.82 12.76 -1.16
N ASP A 512 -24.35 13.84 -1.74
CA ASP A 512 -23.70 15.14 -1.94
C ASP A 512 -22.98 15.28 -3.27
N VAL A 513 -23.15 16.46 -3.89
CA VAL A 513 -22.65 16.76 -5.23
C VAL A 513 -21.29 17.44 -5.18
N ARG A 514 -20.82 17.92 -4.03
CA ARG A 514 -19.52 18.63 -3.92
C ARG A 514 -18.60 17.95 -2.92
N SER A 515 -17.32 17.88 -3.30
CA SER A 515 -16.25 17.34 -2.47
C SER A 515 -15.86 18.31 -1.34
N PHE A 516 -15.72 19.61 -1.57
CA PHE A 516 -15.41 20.56 -0.49
C PHE A 516 -15.82 21.99 -0.86
N GLN A 517 -16.14 22.82 0.13
CA GLN A 517 -16.52 24.22 -0.03
C GLN A 517 -15.87 25.13 1.03
N GLY A 518 -14.90 24.61 1.78
CA GLY A 518 -14.11 25.40 2.71
C GLY A 518 -12.99 26.16 2.01
N THR A 519 -12.46 27.17 2.69
CA THR A 519 -11.26 27.92 2.24
C THR A 519 -10.17 27.74 3.28
N LEU A 520 -9.00 27.26 2.86
CA LEU A 520 -7.79 27.16 3.68
C LEU A 520 -6.89 28.38 3.42
N ASP A 521 -6.66 29.16 4.47
CA ASP A 521 -5.68 30.26 4.46
C ASP A 521 -4.38 29.73 5.06
N TRP A 522 -3.37 29.49 4.21
CA TRP A 522 -2.13 28.78 4.54
C TRP A 522 -1.04 29.64 5.19
#